data_AF-A0A5E7RMD6-F1
#
_entry.id   AF-A0A5E7RMD6-F1
#
_cell.length_a   1.000
_cell.length_b   1.000
_cell.length_c   1.000
_cell.angle_alpha   90.00
_cell.angle_beta   90.00
_cell.angle_gamma   90.00
#
_symmetry.space_group_name_H-M   'P 1'
#
loop_
_entity.id
_entity.type
_entity.pdbx_description
1 polymer ?
#
loop_
_entity_poly.entity_id
_entity_poly.type
_entity_poly.pdbx_seq_one_letter_code
_entity_poly.pdbx_strand_id
1 'polypeptide(L)'
;MKPPTDLKILSTIYKLYYEEFKNHSRKPGIENGRETKIFVPIDCKMIAKELDVDGDIVYGRLYYHLEQKHGYTRSDGSNVAFFSMMVGSDRHCVNFPLLASVLAGLQEESSKFQLATWLSTFAIVISLASLALGK
;
A
#
# COMPACT_ATOMS: atom_id res chain seq x y z
N MET A 1 1.63 -0.55 21.25
CA MET A 1 1.87 0.10 19.94
C MET A 1 0.58 0.16 19.14
N LYS A 2 0.42 1.12 18.23
CA LYS A 2 -0.72 1.15 17.29
C LYS A 2 -0.37 0.34 16.04
N PRO A 3 -1.28 -0.51 15.51
CA PRO A 3 -1.01 -1.23 14.27
C PRO A 3 -0.84 -0.24 13.10
N PRO A 4 0.04 -0.54 12.13
CA PRO A 4 0.26 0.33 10.97
C PRO A 4 -1.00 0.37 10.10
N THR A 5 -1.26 1.54 9.51
CA THR A 5 -2.35 1.71 8.55
C THR A 5 -2.00 1.06 7.22
N ASP A 6 -3.01 0.76 6.40
CA ASP A 6 -2.79 0.25 5.04
C ASP A 6 -1.93 1.23 4.23
N LEU A 7 -2.17 2.54 4.37
CA LEU A 7 -1.33 3.57 3.76
C LEU A 7 0.15 3.40 4.12
N LYS A 8 0.46 3.14 5.39
CA LYS A 8 1.85 2.98 5.85
C LYS A 8 2.46 1.68 5.35
N ILE A 9 1.73 0.56 5.42
CA ILE A 9 2.20 -0.75 4.90
C ILE A 9 2.50 -0.66 3.41
N LEU A 10 1.54 -0.17 2.61
CA LEU A 10 1.68 -0.10 1.16
C LEU A 10 2.74 0.92 0.72
N SER A 11 2.86 2.04 1.43
CA SER A 11 3.96 3.01 1.17
C SER A 11 5.33 2.38 1.40
N THR A 12 5.49 1.61 2.48
CA THR A 12 6.75 0.92 2.78
C THR A 12 7.07 -0.13 1.73
N ILE A 13 6.09 -0.96 1.33
CA ILE A 13 6.28 -1.94 0.25
C ILE A 13 6.68 -1.23 -1.06
N TYR A 14 5.96 -0.18 -1.43
CA TYR A 14 6.26 0.56 -2.65
C TYR A 14 7.69 1.10 -2.64
N LYS A 15 8.08 1.77 -1.55
CA LYS A 15 9.44 2.35 -1.38
C LYS A 15 10.53 1.28 -1.48
N LEU A 16 10.37 0.14 -0.81
CA LEU A 16 11.40 -0.90 -0.75
C LEU A 16 11.55 -1.66 -2.07
N TYR A 17 10.46 -1.89 -2.80
CA TYR A 17 10.45 -2.82 -3.94
C TYR A 17 10.22 -2.15 -5.30
N TYR A 18 10.03 -0.83 -5.38
CA TYR A 18 9.82 -0.11 -6.65
C TYR A 18 10.97 -0.31 -7.63
N GLU A 19 12.21 -0.20 -7.17
CA GLU A 19 13.38 -0.38 -8.02
C GLU A 19 13.47 -1.82 -8.56
N GLU A 20 13.17 -2.81 -7.72
CA GLU A 20 13.10 -4.20 -8.14
C GLU A 20 12.01 -4.43 -9.19
N PHE A 21 10.82 -3.88 -8.99
CA PHE A 21 9.73 -3.92 -9.97
C PHE A 21 10.13 -3.27 -11.31
N LYS A 22 10.72 -2.07 -11.25
CA LYS A 22 11.13 -1.29 -12.42
C LYS A 22 12.18 -2.03 -13.25
N ASN A 23 13.16 -2.63 -12.59
CA ASN A 23 14.31 -3.28 -13.22
C ASN A 23 14.02 -4.70 -13.73
N HIS A 24 12.77 -5.18 -13.67
CA HIS A 24 12.39 -6.46 -14.27
C HIS A 24 12.64 -6.48 -15.78
N SER A 25 13.52 -7.36 -16.24
CA SER A 25 13.78 -7.65 -17.65
C SER A 25 13.55 -9.14 -17.95
N ARG A 26 12.96 -9.44 -19.12
CA ARG A 26 12.80 -10.82 -19.64
C ARG A 26 13.79 -11.10 -20.78
N LYS A 27 14.96 -10.45 -20.78
CA LYS A 27 15.96 -10.70 -21.82
C LYS A 27 16.46 -12.16 -21.73
N PRO A 28 16.50 -12.91 -22.85
CA PRO A 28 17.10 -14.24 -22.88
C PRO A 28 18.53 -14.19 -22.31
N GLY A 29 18.84 -15.06 -21.35
CA GLY A 29 20.15 -15.11 -20.68
C GLY A 29 20.34 -14.17 -19.48
N ILE A 30 19.31 -13.40 -19.09
CA ILE A 30 19.31 -12.63 -17.84
C ILE A 30 18.18 -13.17 -16.95
N GLU A 31 18.51 -14.10 -16.06
CA GLU A 31 17.58 -14.57 -15.03
C GLU A 31 17.39 -13.46 -13.99
N ASN A 32 16.30 -12.71 -14.09
CA ASN A 32 15.90 -11.80 -13.01
C ASN A 32 15.07 -12.51 -11.94
N GLY A 33 15.22 -13.83 -11.83
CA GLY A 33 14.68 -14.70 -10.77
C GLY A 33 13.16 -14.82 -10.66
N ARG A 34 12.38 -13.96 -11.33
CA ARG A 34 10.93 -13.86 -11.18
C ARG A 34 10.18 -14.24 -12.45
N GLU A 35 9.10 -14.99 -12.28
CA GLU A 35 8.31 -15.50 -13.41
C GLU A 35 7.51 -14.40 -14.12
N THR A 36 7.14 -13.35 -13.39
CA THR A 36 6.27 -12.28 -13.88
C THR A 36 6.74 -10.92 -13.38
N LYS A 37 6.56 -9.90 -14.22
CA LYS A 37 6.81 -8.51 -13.85
C LYS A 37 5.77 -7.98 -12.85
N ILE A 38 4.54 -8.49 -12.94
CA ILE A 38 3.37 -7.94 -12.23
C ILE A 38 3.44 -8.27 -10.75
N PHE A 39 3.80 -9.52 -10.44
CA PHE A 39 3.87 -10.01 -9.07
C PHE A 39 5.30 -9.89 -8.56
N VAL A 40 5.46 -9.17 -7.45
CA VAL A 40 6.75 -8.91 -6.82
C VAL A 40 6.78 -9.66 -5.49
N PRO A 41 7.70 -10.61 -5.28
CA PRO A 41 7.88 -11.27 -3.99
C PRO A 41 8.36 -10.24 -2.97
N ILE A 42 7.79 -10.29 -1.77
CA ILE A 42 8.12 -9.35 -0.69
C ILE A 42 8.49 -10.09 0.60
N ASP A 43 9.45 -9.53 1.32
CA ASP A 43 9.82 -9.98 2.65
C ASP A 43 8.98 -9.26 3.72
N CYS A 44 7.95 -9.96 4.22
CA CYS A 44 7.08 -9.47 5.29
C CYS A 44 7.85 -9.17 6.58
N LYS A 45 8.93 -9.89 6.90
CA LYS A 45 9.74 -9.63 8.10
C LYS A 45 10.55 -8.35 7.94
N MET A 46 11.12 -8.11 6.76
CA MET A 46 11.84 -6.86 6.46
C MET A 46 10.89 -5.66 6.55
N ILE A 47 9.70 -5.76 5.97
CA ILE A 47 8.67 -4.70 6.04
C ILE A 47 8.24 -4.46 7.49
N ALA A 48 8.03 -5.53 8.26
CA ALA A 48 7.62 -5.44 9.65
C ALA A 48 8.70 -4.77 10.52
N LYS A 49 9.98 -5.05 10.25
CA LYS A 49 11.11 -4.36 10.90
C LYS A 49 11.11 -2.86 10.64
N GLU A 50 10.85 -2.42 9.40
CA GLU A 50 10.75 -0.99 9.05
C GLU A 50 9.54 -0.31 9.73
N LEU A 51 8.51 -1.08 10.04
CA LEU A 51 7.28 -0.61 10.68
C LEU A 51 7.25 -0.79 12.21
N ASP A 52 8.29 -1.40 12.78
CA ASP A 52 8.39 -1.77 14.19
C ASP A 52 7.21 -2.65 14.64
N VAL A 53 6.85 -3.66 13.86
CA VAL A 53 5.79 -4.63 14.20
C VAL A 53 6.21 -6.06 13.95
N ASP A 54 5.37 -7.00 14.37
CA ASP A 54 5.55 -8.43 14.07
C ASP A 54 5.30 -8.72 12.57
N GLY A 55 6.08 -9.64 12.00
CA GLY A 55 5.96 -10.09 10.60
C GLY A 55 4.57 -10.61 10.24
N ASP A 56 3.94 -11.31 11.18
CA ASP A 56 2.61 -11.89 10.98
C ASP A 56 1.52 -10.82 10.89
N ILE A 57 1.76 -9.62 11.45
CA ILE A 57 0.84 -8.49 11.28
C ILE A 57 0.87 -7.99 9.83
N VAL A 58 2.05 -7.88 9.22
CA VAL A 58 2.16 -7.47 7.81
C VAL A 58 1.53 -8.53 6.89
N TYR A 59 1.90 -9.79 7.08
CA TYR A 59 1.32 -10.90 6.32
C TYR A 59 -0.20 -10.95 6.49
N GLY A 60 -0.70 -10.88 7.73
CA GLY A 60 -2.13 -10.95 8.02
C GLY A 60 -2.91 -9.80 7.41
N ARG A 61 -2.35 -8.58 7.38
CA ARG A 61 -3.00 -7.43 6.70
C ARG A 61 -3.05 -7.62 5.19
N LEU A 62 -1.99 -8.16 4.59
CA LEU A 62 -1.97 -8.42 3.14
C LEU A 62 -2.93 -9.54 2.77
N TYR A 63 -2.86 -10.66 3.47
CA TYR A 63 -3.58 -11.88 3.12
C TYR A 63 -5.06 -11.85 3.52
N TYR A 64 -5.39 -11.42 4.74
CA TYR A 64 -6.78 -11.49 5.22
C TYR A 64 -7.61 -10.24 4.94
N HIS A 65 -6.97 -9.09 4.75
CA HIS A 65 -7.69 -7.83 4.57
C HIS A 65 -7.52 -7.25 3.17
N LEU A 66 -6.28 -6.98 2.75
CA LEU A 66 -6.03 -6.28 1.48
C LEU A 66 -6.33 -7.16 0.27
N GLU A 67 -6.00 -8.45 0.30
CA GLU A 67 -6.41 -9.38 -0.75
C GLU A 67 -7.93 -9.47 -0.88
N GLN A 68 -8.64 -9.68 0.24
CA GLN A 68 -10.10 -9.74 0.22
C GLN A 68 -10.73 -8.42 -0.27
N LYS A 69 -10.13 -7.28 0.07
CA LYS A 69 -10.67 -5.95 -0.24
C LYS A 69 -10.37 -5.49 -1.67
N HIS A 70 -9.21 -5.83 -2.21
CA HIS A 70 -8.70 -5.27 -3.46
C HIS A 70 -8.47 -6.30 -4.56
N GLY A 71 -8.35 -7.59 -4.22
CA GLY A 71 -8.42 -8.67 -5.19
C GLY A 71 -9.83 -8.75 -5.80
N TYR A 72 -9.93 -9.16 -7.06
CA TYR A 72 -11.22 -9.22 -7.76
C TYR A 72 -11.26 -10.31 -8.82
N THR A 73 -12.47 -10.74 -9.17
CA THR A 73 -12.73 -11.66 -10.27
C THR A 73 -13.32 -10.89 -11.45
N ARG A 74 -12.78 -11.11 -12.64
CA ARG A 74 -13.29 -10.51 -13.89
C ARG A 74 -14.53 -11.26 -14.40
N SER A 75 -15.21 -10.66 -15.37
CA SER A 75 -16.40 -11.25 -16.01
C SER A 75 -16.12 -12.58 -16.72
N ASP A 76 -14.88 -12.84 -17.11
CA ASP A 76 -14.43 -14.11 -17.70
C ASP A 76 -14.09 -15.19 -16.66
N GLY A 77 -14.28 -14.90 -15.38
CA GLY A 77 -13.95 -15.79 -14.26
C GLY A 77 -12.48 -15.77 -13.85
N SER A 78 -11.61 -14.99 -14.52
CA SER A 78 -10.21 -14.86 -14.11
C SER A 78 -10.09 -14.04 -12.82
N ASN A 79 -9.26 -14.52 -11.89
CA ASN A 79 -8.98 -13.81 -10.64
C ASN A 79 -7.73 -12.92 -10.79
N VAL A 80 -7.83 -11.69 -10.30
CA VAL A 80 -6.73 -10.75 -10.15
C VAL A 80 -6.44 -10.58 -8.66
N ALA A 81 -5.45 -11.33 -8.19
CA ALA A 81 -4.98 -11.20 -6.82
C ALA A 81 -4.26 -9.85 -6.62
N PHE A 82 -4.53 -9.24 -5.47
CA PHE A 82 -3.72 -8.17 -4.90
C PHE A 82 -2.47 -8.74 -4.21
N PHE A 83 -2.63 -9.81 -3.42
CA PHE A 83 -1.58 -10.56 -2.76
C PHE A 83 -1.80 -12.07 -2.94
N SER A 84 -0.76 -12.78 -3.32
CA SER A 84 -0.76 -14.24 -3.41
C SER A 84 0.33 -14.83 -2.53
N MET A 85 0.03 -15.92 -1.85
CA MET A 85 1.04 -16.67 -1.10
C MET A 85 2.12 -17.26 -2.02
N MET A 86 1.77 -17.57 -3.27
CA MET A 86 2.65 -18.21 -4.23
C MET A 86 2.30 -17.81 -5.66
N VAL A 87 3.31 -17.44 -6.45
CA VAL A 87 3.19 -17.21 -7.90
C VAL A 87 4.32 -17.96 -8.56
N GLY A 88 4.00 -19.13 -9.09
CA GLY A 88 5.03 -20.07 -9.54
C GLY A 88 5.93 -20.50 -8.39
N SER A 89 7.23 -20.24 -8.50
CA SER A 89 8.21 -20.49 -7.43
C SER A 89 8.35 -19.35 -6.41
N ASP A 90 7.86 -18.15 -6.71
CA ASP A 90 7.97 -16.98 -5.84
C ASP A 90 6.94 -17.03 -4.70
N ARG A 91 7.36 -16.71 -3.47
CA ARG A 91 6.49 -16.68 -2.27
C ARG A 91 6.15 -15.26 -1.86
N HIS A 92 4.96 -15.09 -1.28
CA HIS A 92 4.44 -13.81 -0.76
C HIS A 92 4.54 -12.69 -1.79
N CYS A 93 3.76 -12.79 -2.84
CA CYS A 93 3.84 -11.87 -3.96
C CYS A 93 2.72 -10.85 -3.93
N VAL A 94 3.05 -9.59 -4.20
CA VAL A 94 2.06 -8.51 -4.37
C VAL A 94 1.96 -8.14 -5.83
N ASN A 95 0.74 -7.94 -6.32
CA ASN A 95 0.47 -7.31 -7.61
C ASN A 95 0.84 -5.83 -7.53
N PHE A 96 2.06 -5.52 -7.96
CA PHE A 96 2.68 -4.22 -7.71
C PHE A 96 1.98 -3.05 -8.42
N PRO A 97 1.50 -3.19 -9.68
CA PRO A 97 0.65 -2.17 -10.30
C PRO A 97 -0.65 -1.90 -9.54
N LEU A 98 -1.32 -2.96 -9.06
CA LEU A 98 -2.55 -2.80 -8.29
C LEU A 98 -2.28 -2.15 -6.92
N LEU A 99 -1.19 -2.54 -6.25
CA LEU A 99 -0.71 -1.86 -5.04
C LEU A 99 -0.50 -0.37 -5.28
N ALA A 100 0.16 0.01 -6.38
CA ALA A 100 0.42 1.42 -6.70
C ALA A 100 -0.89 2.21 -6.85
N SER A 101 -1.89 1.64 -7.53
CA SER A 101 -3.21 2.26 -7.68
C SER A 101 -3.94 2.42 -6.35
N VAL A 102 -3.94 1.38 -5.50
CA VAL A 102 -4.55 1.43 -4.16
C VAL A 102 -3.83 2.46 -3.27
N LEU A 103 -2.50 2.46 -3.29
CA LEU A 103 -1.69 3.40 -2.53
C LEU A 103 -1.97 4.85 -2.93
N ALA A 104 -2.09 5.14 -4.23
CA ALA A 104 -2.43 6.48 -4.71
C ALA A 104 -3.78 6.96 -4.17
N GLY A 105 -4.80 6.08 -4.18
CA GLY A 105 -6.11 6.39 -3.60
C GLY A 105 -6.04 6.70 -2.10
N LEU A 106 -5.31 5.89 -1.32
CA LEU A 106 -5.12 6.12 0.12
C LEU A 106 -4.37 7.44 0.41
N GLN A 107 -3.38 7.79 -0.41
CA GLN A 107 -2.67 9.06 -0.28
C GLN A 107 -3.57 10.25 -0.60
N GLU A 108 -4.41 10.14 -1.64
CA GLU A 108 -5.37 11.16 -2.01
C GLU A 108 -6.41 11.38 -0.89
N GLU A 109 -6.97 10.30 -0.33
CA GLU A 109 -7.90 10.35 0.80
C GLU A 109 -7.25 11.01 2.03
N SER A 110 -6.03 10.60 2.38
CA SER A 110 -5.28 11.18 3.51
C SER A 110 -5.02 12.68 3.29
N SER A 111 -4.68 13.09 2.07
CA SER A 111 -4.44 14.49 1.73
C SER A 111 -5.71 15.33 1.84
N LYS A 112 -6.84 14.84 1.30
CA LYS A 112 -8.15 15.51 1.41
C LYS A 112 -8.57 15.67 2.87
N PHE A 113 -8.40 14.64 3.69
CA PHE A 113 -8.74 14.70 5.11
C PHE A 113 -7.88 15.72 5.88
N GLN A 114 -6.57 15.77 5.61
CA GLN A 114 -5.68 16.76 6.20
C GLN A 114 -6.05 18.18 5.79
N LEU A 115 -6.35 18.40 4.50
CA LEU A 115 -6.77 19.71 3.99
C LEU A 115 -8.08 20.17 4.65
N ALA A 116 -9.07 19.29 4.76
CA ALA A 116 -10.34 19.60 5.42
C ALA A 116 -10.13 19.96 6.90
N THR A 117 -9.30 19.18 7.61
CA THR A 117 -8.98 19.42 9.02
C THR A 117 -8.31 20.78 9.22
N TRP A 118 -7.37 21.14 8.34
CA TRP A 118 -6.73 22.46 8.36
C TRP A 118 -7.72 23.59 8.13
N LEU A 119 -8.56 23.49 7.09
CA LEU A 119 -9.59 24.50 6.81
C LEU A 119 -10.56 24.68 7.98
N SER A 120 -11.02 23.58 8.58
CA SER A 120 -11.88 23.63 9.77
C SER A 120 -11.19 24.29 10.94
N THR A 121 -9.90 23.99 11.17
CA THR A 121 -9.12 24.61 12.24
C THR A 121 -8.99 26.12 12.02
N PHE A 122 -8.68 26.56 10.80
CA PHE A 122 -8.62 27.99 10.46
C PHE A 122 -9.96 28.70 10.65
N ALA A 123 -11.07 28.07 10.23
CA ALA A 123 -12.40 28.63 10.41
C ALA A 123 -12.75 28.84 11.89
N ILE A 124 -12.38 27.88 12.76
CA ILE A 124 -12.56 27.98 14.21
C ILE A 124 -11.74 29.16 14.77
N VAL A 125 -10.48 29.28 14.38
CA VAL A 125 -9.60 30.37 14.84
C VAL A 125 -10.15 31.73 14.42
N ILE A 126 -10.58 31.88 13.16
CA ILE A 126 -11.18 33.13 12.66
C ILE A 126 -12.48 33.45 13.41
N SER A 127 -13.33 32.45 13.65
CA SER A 127 -14.57 32.63 14.40
C SER A 127 -14.32 33.14 15.83
N LEU A 128 -13.36 32.53 16.53
CA LEU A 128 -12.97 32.96 17.88
C LEU A 128 -12.35 34.36 17.89
N ALA A 129 -11.50 34.68 16.91
CA ALA A 129 -10.91 36.01 16.79
C ALA A 129 -11.96 37.09 16.52
N SER A 130 -12.92 36.83 15.63
CA SER A 130 -14.04 37.73 15.36
C SER A 130 -14.91 37.97 16.60
N LEU A 131 -15.15 36.92 17.40
CA LEU A 131 -15.88 37.06 18.66
C LEU A 131 -15.11 37.86 19.72
N ALA A 132 -13.78 37.78 19.73
CA ALA A 132 -12.94 38.50 20.68
C ALA A 132 -12.75 39.98 20.31
N LEU A 133 -12.61 40.29 19.02
CA LEU A 133 -12.46 41.67 18.50
C LEU A 133 -13.80 42.41 18.36
N GLY A 134 -14.91 41.68 18.23
CA GLY A 134 -16.25 42.25 18.16
C GLY A 134 -16.88 42.55 19.53
N LYS A 135 -16.15 42.33 20.63
CA LYS A 135 -16.49 42.77 21.99
C LYS A 135 -15.67 44.00 22.34
#